data_AF-A0AAI9W2H7-F1
#
_entry.id   AF-A0AAI9W2H7-F1
#
_cell.length_a   1.000
_cell.length_b   1.000
_cell.length_c   1.000
_cell.angle_alpha   90.00
_cell.angle_beta   90.00
_cell.angle_gamma   90.00
#
_symmetry.space_group_name_H-M   'P 1'
#
loop_
_entity.id
_entity.type
_entity.pdbx_description
1 polymer ?
#
loop_
_entity_poly.entity_id
_entity_poly.type
_entity_poly.pdbx_seq_one_letter_code
_entity_poly.pdbx_strand_id
1 'polypeptide(L)'
;MTERPLARAPVARQRLSRVMQLGDRNSPTSWTPGLVAGPKDPEMPVSLAPFVSSRESENLPASITLETRGNLCFPFDAEDSWSASEGLVLPPSLSESDSGEFSRGNQLLTVTWQSMHHDEMLNNSELQPSVVCLADSVQLTHNPGLLVEALYALRTRFPNSLLWTPGIGGPDNCALLTWMGVDLFDLARSRR
;
A
#
# COMPACT_ATOMS: atom_id res chain seq x y z
N MET A 1 12.83 17.02 -0.93
CA MET A 1 13.83 15.97 -1.16
C MET A 1 13.20 14.94 -2.08
N THR A 2 13.95 14.35 -3.01
CA THR A 2 13.44 13.29 -3.88
C THR A 2 13.17 12.06 -3.03
N GLU A 3 11.94 11.53 -3.06
CA GLU A 3 11.57 10.31 -2.33
C GLU A 3 12.50 9.15 -2.70
N ARG A 4 13.05 8.45 -1.69
CA ARG A 4 13.96 7.31 -1.90
C ARG A 4 13.18 6.00 -1.97
N PRO A 5 13.54 5.08 -2.89
CA PRO A 5 12.88 3.79 -3.00
C PRO A 5 13.24 2.85 -1.85
N LEU A 6 12.25 2.07 -1.43
CA LEU A 6 12.37 1.05 -0.39
C LEU A 6 13.32 -0.06 -0.81
N ALA A 7 14.36 -0.30 -0.01
CA ALA A 7 15.17 -1.49 -0.17
C ALA A 7 14.41 -2.70 0.39
N ARG A 8 14.33 -3.75 -0.43
CA ARG A 8 13.63 -4.97 -0.09
C ARG A 8 14.17 -6.14 -0.89
N ALA A 9 14.11 -7.33 -0.31
CA ALA A 9 14.51 -8.56 -1.01
C ALA A 9 13.62 -9.74 -0.61
N PRO A 10 13.22 -10.60 -1.58
CA PRO A 10 12.41 -11.78 -1.30
C PRO A 10 13.20 -12.82 -0.49
N VAL A 11 12.57 -13.36 0.56
CA VAL A 11 13.08 -14.45 1.38
C VAL A 11 12.36 -15.76 1.02
N ALA A 12 11.04 -15.70 0.88
CA ALA A 12 10.20 -16.83 0.50
C ALA A 12 9.01 -16.36 -0.33
N ARG A 13 8.49 -17.25 -1.19
CA ARG A 13 7.31 -16.97 -2.02
C ARG A 13 6.47 -18.23 -2.20
N GLN A 14 5.16 -18.09 -2.02
CA GLN A 14 4.16 -19.09 -2.36
C GLN A 14 3.04 -18.41 -3.14
N ARG A 15 2.96 -18.69 -4.45
CA ARG A 15 2.07 -17.99 -5.39
C ARG A 15 2.27 -16.46 -5.33
N LEU A 16 1.29 -15.72 -4.81
CA LEU A 16 1.32 -14.26 -4.63
C LEU A 16 1.75 -13.86 -3.21
N SER A 17 1.65 -14.77 -2.24
CA SER A 17 2.20 -14.56 -0.90
C SER A 17 3.71 -14.54 -0.94
N ARG A 18 4.29 -13.60 -0.18
CA ARG A 18 5.72 -13.44 -0.08
C ARG A 18 6.12 -12.93 1.29
N VAL A 19 7.25 -13.45 1.74
CA VAL A 19 8.02 -12.89 2.84
C VAL A 19 9.17 -12.14 2.21
N MET A 20 9.23 -10.84 2.42
CA MET A 20 10.35 -9.99 2.02
C MET A 20 10.99 -9.42 3.27
N GLN A 21 12.31 -9.28 3.23
CA GLN A 21 13.03 -8.46 4.18
C GLN A 21 13.02 -7.00 3.72
N LEU A 22 12.96 -6.07 4.66
CA LEU A 22 12.92 -4.63 4.43
C LEU A 22 14.16 -3.96 5.04
N GLY A 23 14.78 -3.04 4.31
CA GLY A 23 16.04 -2.40 4.69
C GLY A 23 17.28 -3.12 4.15
N ASP A 24 18.40 -3.03 4.88
CA ASP A 24 19.66 -3.68 4.48
C ASP A 24 19.49 -5.21 4.44
N ARG A 25 19.85 -5.81 3.31
CA ARG A 25 19.81 -7.26 3.10
C ARG A 25 20.68 -8.03 4.10
N ASN A 26 21.78 -7.44 4.58
CA ASN A 26 22.68 -8.10 5.52
C ASN A 26 22.21 -8.01 6.97
N SER A 27 21.35 -7.04 7.27
CA SER A 27 20.82 -6.79 8.61
C SER A 27 19.42 -6.17 8.51
N PRO A 28 18.40 -6.94 8.08
CA PRO A 28 17.08 -6.39 7.82
C PRO A 28 16.39 -5.92 9.10
N THR A 29 15.69 -4.79 9.01
CA THR A 29 15.03 -4.15 10.15
C THR A 29 13.60 -4.64 10.33
N SER A 30 12.98 -5.15 9.26
CA SER A 30 11.58 -5.60 9.27
C SER A 30 11.28 -6.57 8.12
N TRP A 31 10.05 -7.12 8.11
CA TRP A 31 9.61 -8.12 7.13
C TRP A 31 8.15 -7.94 6.71
N THR A 32 7.79 -8.55 5.58
CA THR A 32 6.39 -8.74 5.18
C THR A 32 5.90 -10.16 5.50
N PRO A 33 4.61 -10.37 5.78
CA PRO A 33 3.58 -9.34 6.00
C PRO A 33 3.88 -8.42 7.18
N GLY A 34 3.62 -7.12 7.02
CA GLY A 34 3.91 -6.09 8.02
C GLY A 34 2.72 -5.19 8.32
N LEU A 35 2.79 -4.46 9.43
CA LEU A 35 1.78 -3.49 9.84
C LEU A 35 2.17 -2.07 9.44
N VAL A 36 1.16 -1.29 9.07
CA VAL A 36 1.20 0.16 8.95
C VAL A 36 0.48 0.72 10.18
N ALA A 37 1.23 1.33 11.08
CA ALA A 37 0.68 1.89 12.31
C ALA A 37 -0.05 3.21 12.01
N GLY A 38 -1.19 3.43 12.67
CA GLY A 38 -1.86 4.72 12.70
C GLY A 38 -1.45 5.56 13.91
N PRO A 39 -1.79 6.87 13.95
CA PRO A 39 -1.39 7.78 15.03
C PRO A 39 -1.94 7.42 16.43
N LYS A 40 -2.96 6.56 16.48
CA LYS A 40 -3.65 6.13 17.71
C LYS A 40 -3.40 4.67 18.05
N ASP A 41 -2.55 3.99 17.27
CA ASP A 41 -2.23 2.58 17.51
C ASP A 41 -1.19 2.43 18.61
N PRO A 42 -1.20 1.28 19.33
CA PRO A 42 -0.19 1.02 20.35
C PRO A 42 1.21 1.02 19.75
N GLU A 43 2.20 1.37 20.56
CA GLU A 43 3.60 1.27 20.13
C GLU A 43 3.96 -0.19 19.83
N MET A 44 4.52 -0.40 18.65
CA MET A 44 4.91 -1.72 18.15
C MET A 44 6.37 -1.66 17.68
N PRO A 45 7.13 -2.76 17.79
CA PRO A 45 8.49 -2.79 17.26
C PRO A 45 8.49 -2.63 15.73
N VAL A 46 9.55 -2.02 15.20
CA VAL A 46 9.75 -1.78 13.75
C VAL A 46 9.69 -3.10 12.95
N SER A 47 10.11 -4.19 13.57
CA SER A 47 10.04 -5.55 12.99
C SER A 47 8.62 -6.02 12.68
N LEU A 48 7.60 -5.49 13.36
CA LEU A 48 6.18 -5.78 13.12
C LEU A 48 5.49 -4.67 12.33
N ALA A 49 5.78 -3.42 12.68
CA ALA A 49 5.17 -2.25 12.07
C ALA A 49 6.28 -1.35 11.48
N PRO A 50 6.77 -1.62 10.25
CA PRO A 50 7.83 -0.83 9.62
C PRO A 50 7.41 0.56 9.16
N PHE A 51 6.11 0.85 9.09
CA PHE A 51 5.59 2.11 8.59
C PHE A 51 4.59 2.76 9.56
N VAL A 52 4.48 4.09 9.51
CA VAL A 52 3.34 4.86 10.03
C VAL A 52 2.60 5.51 8.87
N SER A 53 1.28 5.51 8.91
CA SER A 53 0.46 6.30 7.97
C SER A 53 -0.31 7.40 8.68
N SER A 54 -0.36 8.57 8.06
CA SER A 54 -1.28 9.66 8.37
C SER A 54 -2.10 10.02 7.13
N ARG A 55 -3.27 10.61 7.35
CA ARG A 55 -4.16 11.07 6.28
C ARG A 55 -4.57 12.51 6.57
N GLU A 56 -4.35 13.39 5.61
CA GLU A 56 -4.78 14.79 5.68
C GLU A 56 -5.98 14.98 4.76
N SER A 57 -7.07 15.51 5.30
CA SER A 57 -8.32 15.71 4.56
C SER A 57 -8.88 17.13 4.72
N GLU A 58 -8.05 18.09 5.14
CA GLU A 58 -8.45 19.50 5.25
C GLU A 58 -8.58 20.14 3.86
N ASN A 59 -7.74 19.72 2.91
CA ASN A 59 -7.79 20.14 1.51
C ASN A 59 -8.28 18.98 0.63
N LEU A 60 -8.97 19.32 -0.46
CA LEU A 60 -9.39 18.36 -1.48
C LEU A 60 -8.46 18.48 -2.71
N PRO A 61 -8.02 17.34 -3.28
CA PRO A 61 -8.20 15.97 -2.80
C PRO A 61 -7.38 15.68 -1.52
N ALA A 62 -7.85 14.73 -0.72
CA ALA A 62 -7.13 14.28 0.47
C ALA A 62 -5.77 13.65 0.10
N SER A 63 -4.85 13.60 1.07
CA SER A 63 -3.54 13.00 0.91
C SER A 63 -3.27 11.94 1.97
N ILE A 64 -2.52 10.91 1.58
CA ILE A 64 -1.96 9.90 2.48
C ILE A 64 -0.46 10.10 2.51
N THR A 65 0.10 10.11 3.71
CA THR A 65 1.55 10.09 3.93
C THR A 65 1.91 8.77 4.61
N LEU A 66 3.00 8.14 4.13
CA LEU A 66 3.56 6.91 4.66
C LEU A 66 5.02 7.17 5.03
N GLU A 67 5.34 6.99 6.31
CA GLU A 67 6.67 7.21 6.87
C GLU A 67 7.29 5.88 7.27
N THR A 68 8.57 5.69 6.98
CA THR A 68 9.33 4.53 7.47
C THR A 68 9.69 4.75 8.93
N ARG A 69 9.59 3.71 9.76
CA ARG A 69 10.00 3.73 11.19
C ARG A 69 11.43 3.22 11.42
N GLY A 70 12.26 3.35 10.40
CA GLY A 70 13.66 2.94 10.42
C GLY A 70 14.32 3.19 9.07
N ASN A 71 15.63 2.92 9.02
CA ASN A 71 16.42 3.17 7.82
C ASN A 71 16.18 2.06 6.78
N LEU A 72 15.05 2.15 6.06
CA LEU A 72 14.59 1.12 5.13
C LEU A 72 15.00 1.38 3.68
N CYS A 73 15.42 2.60 3.36
CA CYS A 73 15.82 3.00 2.01
C CYS A 73 17.33 3.17 1.93
N PHE A 74 17.94 2.79 0.82
CA PHE A 74 19.36 3.05 0.59
C PHE A 74 19.63 4.56 0.58
N PRO A 75 20.68 5.07 1.24
CA PRO A 75 21.85 4.38 1.80
C PRO A 75 21.74 3.93 3.27
N PHE A 76 20.53 3.81 3.81
CA PHE A 76 20.24 3.34 5.18
C PHE A 76 20.73 4.26 6.29
N ASP A 77 20.67 5.56 6.06
CA ASP A 77 21.14 6.61 6.97
C ASP A 77 20.02 7.38 7.69
N ALA A 78 18.78 7.33 7.17
CA ALA A 78 17.64 8.04 7.73
C ALA A 78 16.31 7.36 7.38
N GLU A 79 15.26 7.75 8.09
CA GLU A 79 13.87 7.50 7.75
C GLU A 79 13.43 8.33 6.52
N ASP A 80 12.43 7.84 5.80
CA ASP A 80 11.79 8.48 4.66
C ASP A 80 10.31 8.74 4.90
N SER A 81 9.80 9.76 4.22
CA SER A 81 8.38 10.07 4.13
C SER A 81 7.98 10.12 2.67
N TRP A 82 6.91 9.42 2.32
CA TRP A 82 6.33 9.40 0.98
C TRP A 82 4.89 9.88 1.05
N SER A 83 4.50 10.73 0.10
CA SER A 83 3.14 11.27 0.06
C SER A 83 2.48 10.99 -1.27
N ALA A 84 1.17 10.75 -1.21
CA ALA A 84 0.34 10.59 -2.39
C ALA A 84 -1.01 11.27 -2.21
N SER A 85 -1.48 11.93 -3.25
CA SER A 85 -2.86 12.40 -3.33
C SER A 85 -3.79 11.22 -3.60
N GLU A 86 -5.01 11.27 -3.06
CA GLU A 86 -6.07 10.29 -3.36
C GLU A 86 -6.84 10.60 -4.66
N GLY A 87 -6.69 11.82 -5.20
CA GLY A 87 -7.53 12.31 -6.31
C GLY A 87 -8.99 12.52 -5.90
N LEU A 88 -9.84 12.86 -6.88
CA LEU A 88 -11.29 13.01 -6.69
C LEU A 88 -12.04 11.81 -7.28
N VAL A 89 -11.59 10.62 -6.90
CA VAL A 89 -12.09 9.35 -7.42
C VAL A 89 -13.50 9.03 -6.94
N LEU A 90 -14.32 8.53 -7.86
CA LEU A 90 -15.68 8.06 -7.62
C LEU A 90 -15.67 6.67 -6.96
N PRO A 91 -16.74 6.32 -6.23
CA PRO A 91 -16.88 4.99 -5.65
C PRO A 91 -16.92 3.89 -6.73
N PRO A 92 -16.55 2.63 -6.40
CA PRO A 92 -16.52 1.51 -7.33
C PRO A 92 -17.82 1.28 -8.12
N SER A 93 -18.97 1.63 -7.55
CA SER A 93 -20.29 1.54 -8.20
C SER A 93 -20.46 2.45 -9.41
N LEU A 94 -19.60 3.45 -9.58
CA LEU A 94 -19.58 4.39 -10.71
C LEU A 94 -18.32 4.20 -11.57
N SER A 95 -17.75 2.99 -11.57
CA SER A 95 -16.51 2.68 -12.29
C SER A 95 -16.58 2.85 -13.80
N GLU A 96 -17.76 2.92 -14.42
CA GLU A 96 -17.90 3.27 -15.84
C GLU A 96 -17.72 4.78 -16.11
N SER A 97 -17.76 5.61 -15.06
CA SER A 97 -17.57 7.06 -15.17
C SER A 97 -16.14 7.44 -14.82
N ASP A 98 -15.59 8.39 -15.55
CA ASP A 98 -14.26 8.96 -15.30
C ASP A 98 -14.39 10.23 -14.44
N SER A 99 -13.65 10.31 -13.34
CA SER A 99 -13.58 11.51 -12.49
C SER A 99 -12.65 12.60 -13.05
N GLY A 100 -11.72 12.22 -13.93
CA GLY A 100 -10.71 13.10 -14.52
C GLY A 100 -9.56 13.49 -13.58
N GLU A 101 -9.67 13.22 -12.28
CA GLU A 101 -8.64 13.56 -11.28
C GLU A 101 -8.25 12.34 -10.44
N PHE A 102 -7.10 11.75 -10.80
CA PHE A 102 -6.56 10.56 -10.17
C PHE A 102 -5.40 10.86 -9.22
N SER A 103 -5.13 9.89 -8.36
CA SER A 103 -3.97 9.86 -7.47
C SER A 103 -2.65 10.17 -8.17
N ARG A 104 -1.77 10.86 -7.44
CA ARG A 104 -0.40 11.13 -7.84
C ARG A 104 0.52 10.90 -6.64
N GLY A 105 1.63 10.22 -6.87
CA GLY A 105 2.67 9.95 -5.89
C GLY A 105 3.83 9.20 -6.57
N ASN A 106 5.00 9.17 -5.92
CA ASN A 106 6.20 8.55 -6.49
C ASN A 106 6.47 7.19 -5.83
N GLN A 107 6.90 7.17 -4.57
CA GLN A 107 7.20 5.93 -3.84
C GLN A 107 5.99 5.35 -3.12
N LEU A 108 5.03 6.20 -2.78
CA LEU A 108 3.67 5.80 -2.43
C LEU A 108 2.76 6.11 -3.62
N LEU A 109 1.96 5.14 -4.04
CA LEU A 109 0.92 5.33 -5.05
C LEU A 109 -0.42 4.88 -4.48
N THR A 110 -1.39 5.78 -4.38
CA THR A 110 -2.76 5.37 -4.08
C THR A 110 -3.46 4.96 -5.36
N VAL A 111 -4.26 3.91 -5.31
CA VAL A 111 -4.99 3.35 -6.44
C VAL A 111 -6.39 3.00 -5.95
N THR A 112 -7.39 3.22 -6.81
CA THR A 112 -8.77 2.81 -6.58
C THR A 112 -9.25 1.97 -7.73
N TRP A 113 -10.38 1.28 -7.56
CA TRP A 113 -11.02 0.53 -8.63
C TRP A 113 -11.31 1.40 -9.84
N GLN A 114 -11.73 2.65 -9.64
CA GLN A 114 -11.95 3.58 -10.74
C GLN A 114 -10.64 3.92 -11.46
N SER A 115 -9.56 4.24 -10.74
CA SER A 115 -8.29 4.58 -11.41
C SER A 115 -7.70 3.38 -12.16
N MET A 116 -7.94 2.15 -11.70
CA MET A 116 -7.57 0.93 -12.43
C MET A 116 -8.26 0.79 -13.80
N HIS A 117 -9.41 1.42 -14.00
CA HIS A 117 -10.14 1.38 -15.27
C HIS A 117 -9.80 2.55 -16.20
N HIS A 118 -9.42 3.70 -15.64
CA HIS A 118 -9.34 4.95 -16.40
C HIS A 118 -7.98 5.66 -16.36
N ASP A 119 -7.13 5.43 -15.36
CA ASP A 119 -5.85 6.11 -15.25
C ASP A 119 -4.78 5.42 -16.12
N GLU A 120 -4.56 5.94 -17.33
CA GLU A 120 -3.54 5.46 -18.26
C GLU A 120 -2.13 5.46 -17.68
N MET A 121 -1.84 6.31 -16.68
CA MET A 121 -0.53 6.35 -16.01
C MET A 121 -0.21 5.00 -15.35
N LEU A 122 -1.23 4.26 -14.91
CA LEU A 122 -1.04 2.92 -14.35
C LEU A 122 -0.47 1.94 -15.37
N ASN A 123 -0.55 2.19 -16.69
CA ASN A 123 0.07 1.34 -17.72
C ASN A 123 1.54 1.69 -18.01
N ASN A 124 2.08 2.78 -17.47
CA ASN A 124 3.46 3.22 -17.73
C ASN A 124 4.51 2.32 -17.06
N SER A 125 5.34 1.59 -17.82
CA SER A 125 6.37 0.68 -17.30
C SER A 125 7.41 1.33 -16.38
N GLU A 126 7.62 2.64 -16.51
CA GLU A 126 8.55 3.41 -15.67
C GLU A 126 7.99 3.72 -14.28
N LEU A 127 6.67 3.57 -14.08
CA LEU A 127 6.03 3.74 -12.77
C LEU A 127 6.37 2.56 -11.86
N GLN A 128 7.29 2.79 -10.91
CA GLN A 128 7.81 1.79 -9.99
C GLN A 128 7.71 2.25 -8.52
N PRO A 129 6.50 2.39 -7.97
CA PRO A 129 6.31 2.78 -6.58
C PRO A 129 6.86 1.72 -5.64
N SER A 130 7.28 2.14 -4.44
CA SER A 130 7.66 1.21 -3.37
C SER A 130 6.44 0.57 -2.72
N VAL A 131 5.37 1.33 -2.54
CA VAL A 131 4.10 0.89 -1.94
C VAL A 131 2.94 1.33 -2.83
N VAL A 132 2.04 0.39 -3.11
CA VAL A 132 0.75 0.65 -3.76
C VAL A 132 -0.35 0.44 -2.72
N CYS A 133 -1.13 1.50 -2.47
CA CYS A 133 -2.24 1.51 -1.53
C CYS A 133 -3.56 1.39 -2.31
N LEU A 134 -4.31 0.30 -2.09
CA LEU A 134 -5.67 0.14 -2.63
C LEU A 134 -6.66 0.84 -1.70
N ALA A 135 -6.86 2.13 -1.92
CA ALA A 135 -7.50 3.04 -0.98
C ALA A 135 -8.99 2.71 -0.71
N ASP A 136 -9.69 2.17 -1.72
CA ASP A 136 -11.10 1.77 -1.66
C ASP A 136 -11.30 0.28 -1.36
N SER A 137 -10.28 -0.42 -0.87
CA SER A 137 -10.33 -1.86 -0.57
C SER A 137 -11.54 -2.27 0.29
N VAL A 138 -11.94 -1.45 1.26
CA VAL A 138 -13.15 -1.65 2.09
C VAL A 138 -14.41 -1.69 1.24
N GLN A 139 -14.56 -0.78 0.28
CA GLN A 139 -15.72 -0.74 -0.62
C GLN A 139 -15.73 -1.96 -1.55
N LEU A 140 -14.56 -2.40 -1.99
CA LEU A 140 -14.41 -3.60 -2.81
C LEU A 140 -14.76 -4.88 -2.07
N THR A 141 -14.54 -4.96 -0.75
CA THR A 141 -14.96 -6.15 0.03
C THR A 141 -16.48 -6.36 0.06
N HIS A 142 -17.28 -5.32 -0.19
CA HIS A 142 -18.74 -5.43 -0.24
C HIS A 142 -19.27 -5.96 -1.58
N ASN A 143 -18.41 -6.08 -2.60
CA ASN A 143 -18.79 -6.52 -3.94
C ASN A 143 -18.06 -7.83 -4.25
N PRO A 144 -18.80 -8.95 -4.41
CA PRO A 144 -18.18 -10.25 -4.68
C PRO A 144 -17.24 -10.19 -5.90
N GLY A 145 -16.01 -10.68 -5.74
CA GLY A 145 -15.03 -10.78 -6.83
C GLY A 145 -14.13 -9.56 -7.01
N LEU A 146 -14.64 -8.33 -6.83
CA LEU A 146 -13.90 -7.11 -7.19
C LEU A 146 -12.56 -6.97 -6.46
N LEU A 147 -12.52 -7.26 -5.15
CA LEU A 147 -11.25 -7.21 -4.41
C LEU A 147 -10.20 -8.18 -4.98
N VAL A 148 -10.62 -9.39 -5.36
CA VAL A 148 -9.71 -10.42 -5.88
C VAL A 148 -9.16 -10.00 -7.23
N GLU A 149 -10.01 -9.47 -8.10
CA GLU A 149 -9.62 -8.92 -9.40
C GLU A 149 -8.66 -7.75 -9.24
N ALA A 150 -8.97 -6.81 -8.34
CA ALA A 150 -8.12 -5.66 -8.05
C ALA A 150 -6.73 -6.09 -7.57
N LEU A 151 -6.67 -6.99 -6.59
CA LEU A 151 -5.41 -7.50 -6.06
C LEU A 151 -4.58 -8.23 -7.12
N TYR A 152 -5.22 -9.05 -7.96
CA TYR A 152 -4.54 -9.77 -9.03
C TYR A 152 -3.97 -8.82 -10.09
N ALA A 153 -4.75 -7.84 -10.53
CA ALA A 153 -4.32 -6.85 -11.51
C ALA A 153 -3.16 -5.99 -10.96
N LEU A 154 -3.27 -5.48 -9.73
CA LEU A 154 -2.20 -4.69 -9.09
C LEU A 154 -0.94 -5.51 -8.88
N ARG A 155 -1.05 -6.76 -8.43
CA ARG A 155 0.11 -7.63 -8.23
C ARG A 155 0.80 -7.97 -9.55
N THR A 156 0.04 -8.14 -10.62
CA THR A 156 0.57 -8.38 -11.97
C THR A 156 1.28 -7.14 -12.49
N ARG A 157 0.71 -5.96 -12.29
CA ARG A 157 1.25 -4.69 -12.78
C ARG A 157 2.45 -4.19 -11.97
N PHE A 158 2.42 -4.35 -10.66
CA PHE A 158 3.43 -3.89 -9.72
C PHE A 158 4.02 -5.08 -8.94
N PRO A 159 4.74 -6.01 -9.62
CA PRO A 159 5.21 -7.23 -9.00
C PRO A 159 6.22 -6.97 -7.88
N ASN A 160 6.94 -5.85 -7.93
CA ASN A 160 7.96 -5.49 -6.95
C ASN A 160 7.42 -4.60 -5.82
N SER A 161 6.29 -3.91 -5.97
CA SER A 161 5.77 -2.96 -4.97
C SER A 161 5.06 -3.69 -3.83
N LEU A 162 5.17 -3.19 -2.61
CA LEU A 162 4.36 -3.68 -1.49
C LEU A 162 2.89 -3.32 -1.74
N LEU A 163 1.97 -4.28 -1.56
CA LEU A 163 0.53 -4.01 -1.64
C LEU A 163 -0.04 -3.79 -0.25
N TRP A 164 -0.70 -2.65 -0.06
CA TRP A 164 -1.40 -2.28 1.16
C TRP A 164 -2.89 -2.14 0.88
N THR A 165 -3.72 -2.77 1.73
CA THR A 165 -5.19 -2.67 1.67
C THR A 165 -5.72 -2.15 3.01
N PRO A 166 -5.90 -0.82 3.15
CA PRO A 166 -6.27 -0.24 4.43
C PRO A 166 -7.63 -0.71 4.96
N GLY A 167 -7.71 -1.03 6.25
CA GLY A 167 -8.98 -1.25 6.95
C GLY A 167 -9.73 -2.55 6.65
N ILE A 168 -9.14 -3.50 5.91
CA ILE A 168 -9.76 -4.82 5.67
C ILE A 168 -9.03 -5.97 6.39
N GLY A 169 -7.81 -5.75 6.85
CA GLY A 169 -6.99 -6.74 7.56
C GLY A 169 -7.51 -7.07 8.97
N GLY A 170 -7.40 -8.34 9.36
CA GLY A 170 -7.63 -8.81 10.71
C GLY A 170 -7.05 -10.21 10.94
N PRO A 171 -6.97 -10.67 12.20
CA PRO A 171 -6.44 -12.01 12.52
C PRO A 171 -7.20 -13.16 11.84
N ASP A 172 -8.48 -12.94 11.52
CA ASP A 172 -9.39 -13.87 10.86
C ASP A 172 -9.13 -14.03 9.36
N ASN A 173 -8.52 -13.04 8.70
CA ASN A 173 -8.38 -13.03 7.24
C ASN A 173 -6.98 -12.71 6.70
N CYS A 174 -6.01 -12.36 7.55
CA CYS A 174 -4.68 -11.93 7.12
C CYS A 174 -3.97 -12.97 6.25
N ALA A 175 -4.04 -14.26 6.62
CA ALA A 175 -3.44 -15.34 5.85
C ALA A 175 -4.02 -15.44 4.42
N LEU A 176 -5.35 -15.27 4.29
CA LEU A 176 -6.01 -15.30 2.99
C LEU A 176 -5.64 -14.08 2.14
N LEU A 177 -5.66 -12.88 2.72
CA LEU A 177 -5.27 -11.65 2.04
C LEU A 177 -3.80 -11.68 1.61
N THR A 178 -2.91 -12.19 2.46
CA THR A 178 -1.51 -12.44 2.10
C THR A 178 -1.39 -13.45 0.97
N TRP A 179 -2.19 -14.51 0.96
CA TRP A 179 -2.22 -15.47 -0.14
C TRP A 179 -2.66 -14.85 -1.47
N MET A 180 -3.57 -13.88 -1.42
CA MET A 180 -3.98 -13.04 -2.56
C MET A 180 -2.93 -11.97 -2.93
N GLY A 181 -1.84 -11.86 -2.15
CA GLY A 181 -0.73 -10.97 -2.43
C GLY A 181 -0.75 -9.65 -1.66
N VAL A 182 -1.50 -9.49 -0.56
CA VAL A 182 -1.35 -8.32 0.32
C VAL A 182 -0.10 -8.46 1.18
N ASP A 183 0.74 -7.42 1.22
CA ASP A 183 1.98 -7.38 2.03
C ASP A 183 1.85 -6.56 3.30
N LEU A 184 1.01 -5.53 3.28
CA LEU A 184 0.86 -4.55 4.35
C LEU A 184 -0.58 -4.50 4.84
N PHE A 185 -0.73 -4.48 6.16
CA PHE A 185 -2.01 -4.44 6.88
C PHE A 185 -2.01 -3.27 7.87
N ASP A 186 -3.16 -2.87 8.36
CA ASP A 186 -3.27 -1.88 9.43
C ASP A 186 -4.25 -2.36 10.51
N LEU A 187 -4.40 -1.54 11.56
CA LEU A 187 -5.33 -1.79 12.66
C LEU A 187 -6.62 -0.95 12.51
N ALA A 188 -6.92 -0.41 11.32
CA ALA A 188 -8.09 0.45 11.14
C ALA A 188 -9.40 -0.32 11.31
N ARG A 189 -9.44 -1.63 10.99
CA ARG A 189 -10.63 -2.46 11.20
C ARG A 189 -11.00 -2.62 12.67
N SER A 190 -10.03 -2.70 13.59
CA SER A 190 -10.28 -2.86 15.03
C SER A 190 -10.74 -1.59 15.73
N ARG A 191 -10.71 -0.43 15.04
CA ARG A 191 -11.16 0.87 15.58
C ARG A 191 -12.57 1.25 15.13
N ARG A 192 -13.23 0.40 14.35
CA ARG A 192 -14.59 0.62 13.83
C ARG A 192 -15.66 0.13 14.79
#